data_AF-A0AAW2ZPH1-F1
#
_entry.id   AF-A0AAW2ZPH1-F1
#
_cell.length_a   1.000
_cell.length_b   1.000
_cell.length_c   1.000
_cell.angle_alpha   90.00
_cell.angle_beta   90.00
_cell.angle_gamma   90.00
#
_symmetry.space_group_name_H-M   'P 1'
#
loop_
_entity.id
_entity.type
_entity.pdbx_description
1 polymer ?
#
loop_
_entity_poly.entity_id
_entity_poly.type
_entity_poly.pdbx_seq_one_letter_code
_entity_poly.pdbx_strand_id
1 'polypeptide(L)'
;MMRVGYPCANRTQKLHTNHKFVMKSFSIEKIKEKVNLNLKDFKKMLEYNLKHDLLFFRIGSECIPFASHQLMRDLEKEMKFRWQDQFAQQLLEIGDFVREHGMRISMHPDHFCLINSPSDDILEKSIQELEYHADLFECMKLDSTHKFQIHVGGVYGDKQSAMERFVQRYKENLSQRIKKHLVIENDDHLFSLEDCMWIHNQCGVPILFDTLHHECLNHSQETQRQAFARAAATWVRDRDGIPMIDYSSQTDEMNAKRGKHTEHVDIEHFERIVCKQVMCVVDEKDGNYIPFDVMLEIKDKEKSAVECIVPFAKYRELYHGPQRFKLEFTEEEIQAEIDEIEKQARISKRDENGIKLEPVKGEPGARKRKVKDEGDEQSTEEVEESPKKRTRKVKKEVKDEESQEEAGPSPKKKTRRVKKEIVDESVEDEEEQTASSSTKSRSRKSQKSKVMEEPEEETADESSEDEVLMDTPKRVTRSASQKAKGDLDVVKNHHEVVKQED
;
A
#
# COMPACT_ATOMS: atom_id res chain seq x y z
N MET A 1 -9.03 10.10 -14.10
CA MET A 1 -10.15 9.56 -13.30
C MET A 1 -9.62 9.27 -11.91
N MET A 2 -10.40 9.57 -10.87
CA MET A 2 -10.10 9.24 -9.47
C MET A 2 -10.75 7.91 -9.10
N ARG A 3 -10.03 7.07 -8.36
CA ARG A 3 -10.38 5.67 -8.07
C ARG A 3 -10.46 5.42 -6.56
N VAL A 4 -11.33 4.50 -6.15
CA VAL A 4 -11.41 3.94 -4.78
C VAL A 4 -10.86 2.52 -4.80
N GLY A 5 -10.22 2.09 -3.71
CA GLY A 5 -9.62 0.76 -3.60
C GLY A 5 -9.57 0.19 -2.18
N TYR A 6 -9.17 -1.08 -2.10
CA TYR A 6 -8.94 -1.80 -0.84
C TYR A 6 -7.77 -2.81 -0.98
N PRO A 7 -7.16 -3.26 0.14
CA PRO A 7 -5.96 -4.10 0.09
C PRO A 7 -6.19 -5.62 0.28
N CYS A 8 -5.34 -6.39 -0.41
CA CYS A 8 -4.95 -7.80 -0.19
C CYS A 8 -6.02 -8.90 -0.35
N ALA A 9 -7.28 -8.67 0.04
CA ALA A 9 -8.27 -9.74 0.20
C ALA A 9 -9.72 -9.24 0.06
N ASN A 10 -10.53 -10.01 -0.68
CA ASN A 10 -11.98 -9.83 -0.75
C ASN A 10 -12.66 -10.79 0.25
N ARG A 11 -13.29 -10.25 1.30
CA ARG A 11 -13.88 -11.00 2.41
C ARG A 11 -15.15 -11.74 1.99
N THR A 12 -15.98 -11.10 1.17
CA THR A 12 -17.27 -11.63 0.69
C THR A 12 -17.09 -12.84 -0.20
N GLN A 13 -16.14 -12.79 -1.15
CA GLN A 13 -15.77 -13.91 -2.02
C GLN A 13 -14.77 -14.88 -1.38
N LYS A 14 -14.16 -14.51 -0.23
CA LYS A 14 -13.10 -15.25 0.48
C LYS A 14 -11.84 -15.50 -0.36
N LEU A 15 -11.46 -14.51 -1.17
CA LEU A 15 -10.29 -14.52 -2.05
C LEU A 15 -9.16 -13.68 -1.45
N HIS A 16 -7.91 -14.06 -1.67
CA HIS A 16 -6.76 -13.22 -1.27
C HIS A 16 -5.48 -13.57 -2.04
N THR A 17 -4.57 -12.59 -2.18
CA THR A 17 -3.26 -12.80 -2.81
C THR A 17 -2.20 -13.36 -1.86
N ASN A 18 -2.58 -13.81 -0.65
CA ASN A 18 -1.66 -14.18 0.43
C ASN A 18 -1.69 -15.67 0.81
N HIS A 19 -1.94 -16.57 -0.15
CA HIS A 19 -1.86 -18.03 0.05
C HIS A 19 -0.39 -18.46 0.20
N LYS A 20 0.09 -18.54 1.45
CA LYS A 20 1.47 -18.91 1.78
C LYS A 20 1.63 -20.32 2.36
N PHE A 21 2.89 -20.68 2.64
CA PHE A 21 3.29 -21.96 3.25
C PHE A 21 4.52 -21.77 4.14
N VAL A 22 4.81 -22.72 5.04
CA VAL A 22 5.99 -22.65 5.92
C VAL A 22 7.25 -23.14 5.21
N MET A 23 8.42 -22.60 5.59
CA MET A 23 9.72 -22.92 4.97
C MET A 23 10.05 -24.43 4.96
N LYS A 24 9.57 -25.21 5.95
CA LYS A 24 9.71 -26.68 5.98
C LYS A 24 9.00 -27.39 4.81
N SER A 25 8.06 -26.73 4.15
CA SER A 25 7.30 -27.24 2.98
C SER A 25 7.75 -26.58 1.67
N PHE A 26 8.94 -25.99 1.63
CA PHE A 26 9.46 -25.32 0.43
C PHE A 26 9.85 -26.34 -0.65
N SER A 27 9.13 -26.31 -1.78
CA SER A 27 9.43 -27.06 -3.00
C SER A 27 8.85 -26.33 -4.22
N ILE A 28 9.32 -26.68 -5.42
CA ILE A 28 8.83 -26.11 -6.69
C ILE A 28 7.32 -26.37 -6.86
N GLU A 29 6.84 -27.55 -6.45
CA GLU A 29 5.43 -27.93 -6.50
C GLU A 29 4.60 -27.05 -5.56
N LYS A 30 5.11 -26.75 -4.35
CA LYS A 30 4.40 -25.92 -3.38
C LYS A 30 4.36 -24.45 -3.79
N ILE A 31 5.44 -23.94 -4.39
CA ILE A 31 5.46 -22.62 -5.04
C ILE A 31 4.40 -22.59 -6.16
N LYS A 32 4.40 -23.58 -7.07
CA LYS A 32 3.44 -23.65 -8.18
C LYS A 32 1.98 -23.75 -7.72
N GLU A 33 1.68 -24.57 -6.72
CA GLU A 33 0.34 -24.66 -6.12
C GLU A 33 -0.15 -23.30 -5.60
N LYS A 34 0.73 -22.60 -4.88
CA LYS A 34 0.36 -21.41 -4.10
C LYS A 34 0.32 -20.14 -4.95
N VAL A 35 1.28 -19.97 -5.86
CA VAL A 35 1.25 -18.88 -6.85
C VAL A 35 0.05 -19.01 -7.80
N ASN A 36 -0.26 -20.20 -8.32
CA ASN A 36 -1.44 -20.38 -9.17
C ASN A 36 -2.75 -20.02 -8.44
N LEU A 37 -2.83 -20.31 -7.14
CA LEU A 37 -4.00 -19.94 -6.34
C LEU A 37 -4.06 -18.43 -6.09
N ASN A 38 -2.93 -17.78 -5.76
CA ASN A 38 -2.83 -16.33 -5.62
C ASN A 38 -3.24 -15.58 -6.90
N LEU A 39 -2.68 -15.96 -8.06
CA LEU A 39 -2.96 -15.28 -9.33
C LEU A 39 -4.41 -15.51 -9.80
N LYS A 40 -4.96 -16.70 -9.55
CA LYS A 40 -6.38 -17.01 -9.83
C LYS A 40 -7.33 -16.19 -8.96
N ASP A 41 -7.03 -16.08 -7.67
CA ASP A 41 -7.83 -15.28 -6.74
C ASP A 41 -7.67 -13.77 -7.03
N PHE A 42 -6.47 -13.33 -7.43
CA PHE A 42 -6.21 -11.95 -7.84
C PHE A 42 -7.02 -11.55 -9.09
N LYS A 43 -6.97 -12.35 -10.17
CA LYS A 43 -7.75 -12.08 -11.40
C LYS A 43 -9.24 -11.97 -11.11
N LYS A 44 -9.79 -12.87 -10.28
CA LYS A 44 -11.18 -12.82 -9.80
C LYS A 44 -11.52 -11.58 -8.97
N MET A 45 -10.60 -11.11 -8.12
CA MET A 45 -10.82 -9.87 -7.36
C MET A 45 -10.86 -8.67 -8.30
N LEU A 46 -10.02 -8.60 -9.34
CA LEU A 46 -10.13 -7.57 -10.37
C LEU A 46 -11.45 -7.66 -11.17
N GLU A 47 -11.88 -8.87 -11.53
CA GLU A 47 -13.19 -9.13 -12.16
C GLU A 47 -14.39 -8.76 -11.26
N TYR A 48 -14.23 -8.76 -9.94
CA TYR A 48 -15.21 -8.26 -8.98
C TYR A 48 -15.15 -6.73 -8.90
N ASN A 49 -13.96 -6.17 -8.69
CA ASN A 49 -13.71 -4.74 -8.56
C ASN A 49 -14.26 -3.93 -9.74
N LEU A 50 -14.07 -4.42 -10.97
CA LEU A 50 -14.61 -3.80 -12.18
C LEU A 50 -16.15 -3.66 -12.16
N LYS A 51 -16.85 -4.60 -11.52
CA LYS A 51 -18.33 -4.60 -11.41
C LYS A 51 -18.86 -3.72 -10.28
N HIS A 52 -17.95 -3.11 -9.51
CA HIS A 52 -18.25 -2.31 -8.32
C HIS A 52 -17.47 -0.97 -8.32
N ASP A 53 -16.91 -0.55 -9.46
CA ASP A 53 -16.11 0.68 -9.65
C ASP A 53 -14.86 0.82 -8.73
N LEU A 54 -14.39 -0.29 -8.15
CA LEU A 54 -13.22 -0.36 -7.26
C LEU A 54 -11.90 -0.42 -8.04
N LEU A 55 -11.65 0.60 -8.86
CA LEU A 55 -10.57 0.62 -9.85
C LEU A 55 -9.14 0.73 -9.26
N PHE A 56 -8.96 0.74 -7.93
CA PHE A 56 -7.66 0.70 -7.27
C PHE A 56 -7.57 -0.56 -6.37
N PHE A 57 -6.42 -1.25 -6.35
CA PHE A 57 -6.23 -2.43 -5.50
C PHE A 57 -4.77 -2.56 -5.03
N ARG A 58 -4.57 -2.86 -3.73
CA ARG A 58 -3.25 -3.15 -3.18
C ARG A 58 -3.02 -4.66 -3.14
N ILE A 59 -2.07 -5.19 -3.92
CA ILE A 59 -1.68 -6.61 -3.86
C ILE A 59 -0.92 -6.84 -2.55
N GLY A 60 -1.22 -7.93 -1.86
CA GLY A 60 -0.43 -8.37 -0.70
C GLY A 60 0.85 -9.07 -1.13
N SER A 61 1.97 -8.75 -0.46
CA SER A 61 3.33 -9.16 -0.86
C SER A 61 3.56 -10.68 -0.89
N GLU A 62 2.70 -11.50 -0.29
CA GLU A 62 2.78 -12.97 -0.36
C GLU A 62 2.19 -13.54 -1.68
N CYS A 63 1.97 -12.69 -2.70
CA CYS A 63 1.51 -13.06 -4.05
C CYS A 63 2.43 -14.10 -4.71
N ILE A 64 3.75 -13.92 -4.60
CA ILE A 64 4.76 -14.93 -4.91
C ILE A 64 5.50 -15.27 -3.59
N PRO A 65 5.05 -16.30 -2.83
CA PRO A 65 5.66 -16.63 -1.53
C PRO A 65 7.15 -16.92 -1.66
N PHE A 66 7.95 -16.38 -0.74
CA PHE A 66 9.42 -16.47 -0.71
C PHE A 66 10.18 -15.84 -1.90
N ALA A 67 9.57 -15.00 -2.74
CA ALA A 67 10.25 -14.44 -3.93
C ALA A 67 11.58 -13.70 -3.62
N SER A 68 11.63 -12.92 -2.55
CA SER A 68 12.81 -12.20 -2.05
C SER A 68 13.78 -13.06 -1.24
N HIS A 69 13.40 -14.29 -0.90
CA HIS A 69 14.14 -15.15 0.02
C HIS A 69 15.25 -15.93 -0.69
N GLN A 70 16.35 -16.23 0.04
CA GLN A 70 17.52 -16.88 -0.55
C GLN A 70 17.20 -18.20 -1.26
N LEU A 71 16.30 -19.01 -0.69
CA LEU A 71 15.85 -20.28 -1.28
C LEU A 71 15.26 -20.14 -2.70
N MET A 72 14.68 -18.98 -3.06
CA MET A 72 14.19 -18.74 -4.42
C MET A 72 15.36 -18.47 -5.38
N ARG A 73 16.36 -17.68 -4.95
CA ARG A 73 17.62 -17.46 -5.70
C ARG A 73 18.44 -18.74 -5.84
N ASP A 74 18.40 -19.63 -4.86
CA ASP A 74 19.06 -20.94 -4.92
C ASP A 74 18.39 -21.84 -5.98
N LEU A 75 17.04 -21.87 -6.04
CA LEU A 75 16.30 -22.55 -7.11
C LEU A 75 16.57 -21.98 -8.51
N GLU A 76 16.69 -20.66 -8.66
CA GLU A 76 17.08 -20.02 -9.93
C GLU A 76 18.51 -20.42 -10.33
N LYS A 77 19.45 -20.39 -9.37
CA LYS A 77 20.87 -20.68 -9.61
C LYS A 77 21.11 -22.15 -9.95
N GLU A 78 20.54 -23.07 -9.18
CA GLU A 78 20.85 -24.50 -9.23
C GLU A 78 19.90 -25.27 -10.15
N MET A 79 18.59 -25.03 -10.01
CA MET A 79 17.54 -25.75 -10.74
C MET A 79 17.02 -25.01 -11.99
N LYS A 80 17.54 -23.80 -12.27
CA LYS A 80 17.08 -22.89 -13.34
C LYS A 80 15.58 -22.56 -13.26
N PHE A 81 15.03 -22.58 -12.05
CA PHE A 81 13.63 -22.26 -11.79
C PHE A 81 13.49 -20.75 -11.50
N ARG A 82 12.93 -20.01 -12.46
CA ARG A 82 12.67 -18.56 -12.36
C ARG A 82 11.16 -18.33 -12.33
N TRP A 83 10.63 -17.81 -11.24
CA TRP A 83 9.17 -17.64 -11.10
C TRP A 83 8.60 -16.68 -12.15
N GLN A 84 9.37 -15.65 -12.52
CA GLN A 84 9.06 -14.68 -13.57
C GLN A 84 8.73 -15.39 -14.89
N ASP A 85 9.57 -16.35 -15.30
CA ASP A 85 9.39 -17.09 -16.55
C ASP A 85 8.28 -18.15 -16.44
N GLN A 86 8.11 -18.76 -15.26
CA GLN A 86 7.12 -19.82 -15.02
C GLN A 86 5.68 -19.32 -14.95
N PHE A 87 5.46 -18.05 -14.57
CA PHE A 87 4.14 -17.44 -14.45
C PHE A 87 3.93 -16.25 -15.41
N ALA A 88 4.87 -16.01 -16.33
CA ALA A 88 4.90 -14.86 -17.26
C ALA A 88 3.55 -14.61 -17.95
N GLN A 89 2.92 -15.65 -18.52
CA GLN A 89 1.65 -15.55 -19.21
C GLN A 89 0.50 -15.10 -18.29
N GLN A 90 0.43 -15.66 -17.07
CA GLN A 90 -0.63 -15.32 -16.12
C GLN A 90 -0.46 -13.90 -15.57
N LEU A 91 0.79 -13.47 -15.34
CA LEU A 91 1.11 -12.11 -14.91
C LEU A 91 0.85 -11.09 -16.02
N LEU A 92 1.17 -11.44 -17.27
CA LEU A 92 0.87 -10.60 -18.43
C LEU A 92 -0.65 -10.40 -18.60
N GLU A 93 -1.45 -11.47 -18.58
CA GLU A 93 -2.93 -11.38 -18.67
C GLU A 93 -3.56 -10.51 -17.59
N ILE A 94 -3.10 -10.62 -16.34
CA ILE A 94 -3.60 -9.79 -15.25
C ILE A 94 -3.16 -8.33 -15.45
N GLY A 95 -1.94 -8.11 -15.94
CA GLY A 95 -1.46 -6.79 -16.33
C GLY A 95 -2.25 -6.16 -17.48
N ASP A 96 -2.60 -6.94 -18.51
CA ASP A 96 -3.43 -6.49 -19.63
C ASP A 96 -4.82 -6.08 -19.14
N PHE A 97 -5.45 -6.90 -18.29
CA PHE A 97 -6.72 -6.55 -17.66
C PHE A 97 -6.65 -5.24 -16.85
N VAL A 98 -5.57 -5.02 -16.09
CA VAL A 98 -5.34 -3.76 -15.34
C VAL A 98 -5.26 -2.56 -16.28
N ARG A 99 -4.49 -2.66 -17.38
CA ARG A 99 -4.35 -1.58 -18.38
C ARG A 99 -5.66 -1.30 -19.12
N GLU A 100 -6.30 -2.34 -19.63
CA GLU A 100 -7.55 -2.28 -20.41
C GLU A 100 -8.65 -1.53 -19.66
N HIS A 101 -8.78 -1.80 -18.36
CA HIS A 101 -9.82 -1.20 -17.51
C HIS A 101 -9.35 0.05 -16.76
N GLY A 102 -8.17 0.60 -17.10
CA GLY A 102 -7.62 1.81 -16.49
C GLY A 102 -7.42 1.72 -14.97
N MET A 103 -7.29 0.51 -14.44
CA MET A 103 -7.10 0.25 -13.01
C MET A 103 -5.73 0.71 -12.53
N ARG A 104 -5.59 0.86 -11.21
CA ARG A 104 -4.32 1.13 -10.55
C ARG A 104 -4.00 0.03 -9.55
N ILE A 105 -2.72 -0.31 -9.44
CA ILE A 105 -2.20 -1.27 -8.47
C ILE A 105 -1.25 -0.56 -7.53
N SER A 106 -1.30 -0.91 -6.25
CA SER A 106 -0.21 -0.68 -5.31
C SER A 106 0.21 -1.95 -4.58
N MET A 107 1.26 -1.86 -3.77
CA MET A 107 1.68 -2.86 -2.80
C MET A 107 2.25 -2.16 -1.56
N HIS A 108 2.27 -2.84 -0.42
CA HIS A 108 2.94 -2.39 0.78
C HIS A 108 3.76 -3.58 1.33
N PRO A 109 5.10 -3.60 1.15
CA PRO A 109 5.99 -4.54 1.84
C PRO A 109 5.78 -4.46 3.35
N ASP A 110 6.03 -5.55 4.08
CA ASP A 110 5.80 -5.53 5.52
C ASP A 110 6.85 -4.71 6.31
N HIS A 111 6.59 -4.55 7.61
CA HIS A 111 7.40 -3.78 8.55
C HIS A 111 8.85 -4.30 8.76
N PHE A 112 9.28 -5.38 8.10
CA PHE A 112 10.69 -5.78 8.06
C PHE A 112 11.48 -5.11 6.92
N CYS A 113 10.81 -4.46 5.96
CA CYS A 113 11.43 -3.68 4.89
C CYS A 113 11.92 -2.31 5.41
N LEU A 114 13.11 -2.30 6.03
CA LEU A 114 13.64 -1.17 6.82
C LEU A 114 14.90 -0.57 6.18
N ILE A 115 14.70 0.30 5.18
CA ILE A 115 15.78 0.96 4.41
C ILE A 115 16.74 1.77 5.31
N ASN A 116 16.25 2.37 6.41
CA ASN A 116 17.08 3.17 7.31
C ASN A 116 17.76 2.40 8.46
N SER A 117 17.61 1.06 8.49
CA SER A 117 18.13 0.17 9.55
C SER A 117 19.67 0.18 9.64
N PRO A 118 20.29 0.36 10.81
CA PRO A 118 21.76 0.39 10.93
C PRO A 118 22.46 -0.95 10.63
N SER A 119 21.73 -2.01 10.28
CA SER A 119 22.29 -3.27 9.77
C SER A 119 22.20 -3.34 8.25
N ASP A 120 23.33 -3.59 7.58
CA ASP A 120 23.38 -3.78 6.12
C ASP A 120 22.77 -5.12 5.67
N ASP A 121 22.73 -6.13 6.54
CA ASP A 121 22.00 -7.39 6.31
C ASP A 121 20.46 -7.17 6.26
N ILE A 122 19.95 -6.19 7.02
CA ILE A 122 18.54 -5.78 6.96
C ILE A 122 18.30 -4.90 5.72
N LEU A 123 19.24 -4.02 5.35
CA LEU A 123 19.17 -3.26 4.10
C LEU A 123 19.08 -4.20 2.89
N GLU A 124 19.99 -5.17 2.77
CA GLU A 124 20.02 -6.10 1.63
C GLU A 124 18.70 -6.87 1.52
N LYS A 125 18.16 -7.41 2.62
CA LYS A 125 16.86 -8.08 2.63
C LYS A 125 15.72 -7.16 2.20
N SER A 126 15.75 -5.90 2.64
CA SER A 126 14.76 -4.88 2.24
C SER A 126 14.86 -4.55 0.75
N ILE A 127 16.07 -4.47 0.20
CA ILE A 127 16.30 -4.26 -1.24
C ILE A 127 15.80 -5.47 -2.05
N GLN A 128 16.07 -6.70 -1.60
CA GLN A 128 15.57 -7.92 -2.25
C GLN A 128 14.04 -8.02 -2.21
N GLU A 129 13.38 -7.50 -1.17
CA GLU A 129 11.92 -7.38 -1.12
C GLU A 129 11.40 -6.35 -2.14
N LEU A 130 12.03 -5.18 -2.24
CA LEU A 130 11.63 -4.13 -3.19
C LEU A 130 11.95 -4.49 -4.65
N GLU A 131 13.03 -5.21 -4.95
CA GLU A 131 13.30 -5.75 -6.29
C GLU A 131 12.25 -6.80 -6.69
N TYR A 132 11.77 -7.64 -5.76
CA TYR A 132 10.64 -8.54 -6.03
C TYR A 132 9.36 -7.75 -6.39
N HIS A 133 9.06 -6.69 -5.65
CA HIS A 133 7.90 -5.83 -5.95
C HIS A 133 8.02 -5.18 -7.34
N ALA A 134 9.23 -4.75 -7.73
CA ALA A 134 9.51 -4.23 -9.07
C ALA A 134 9.42 -5.33 -10.16
N ASP A 135 9.96 -6.52 -9.92
CA ASP A 135 9.85 -7.69 -10.81
C ASP A 135 8.38 -8.05 -11.08
N LEU A 136 7.53 -8.02 -10.06
CA LEU A 136 6.11 -8.37 -10.21
C LEU A 136 5.40 -7.36 -11.12
N PHE A 137 5.64 -6.06 -10.90
CA PHE A 137 5.12 -4.99 -11.76
C PHE A 137 5.67 -5.07 -13.18
N GLU A 138 6.96 -5.40 -13.38
CA GLU A 138 7.55 -5.56 -14.71
C GLU A 138 7.07 -6.83 -15.44
N CYS A 139 6.79 -7.92 -14.74
CA CYS A 139 6.12 -9.10 -15.30
C CYS A 139 4.71 -8.76 -15.78
N MET A 140 3.97 -8.01 -14.96
CA MET A 140 2.64 -7.47 -15.29
C MET A 140 2.67 -6.30 -16.29
N LYS A 141 3.85 -5.81 -16.73
CA LYS A 141 4.02 -4.65 -17.63
C LYS A 141 3.36 -3.36 -17.12
N LEU A 142 3.41 -3.11 -15.81
CA LEU A 142 2.87 -1.91 -15.19
C LEU A 142 3.86 -0.72 -15.29
N ASP A 143 3.30 0.47 -15.51
CA ASP A 143 4.06 1.72 -15.60
C ASP A 143 4.36 2.35 -14.23
N SER A 144 5.08 3.46 -14.22
CA SER A 144 5.49 4.19 -13.01
C SER A 144 4.35 4.88 -12.25
N THR A 145 3.10 4.86 -12.74
CA THR A 145 1.92 5.33 -11.98
C THR A 145 1.49 4.32 -10.91
N HIS A 146 1.90 3.07 -11.05
CA HIS A 146 1.71 1.98 -10.10
C HIS A 146 2.84 2.06 -9.06
N LYS A 147 2.53 2.03 -7.76
CA LYS A 147 3.51 2.34 -6.69
C LYS A 147 3.57 1.26 -5.62
N PHE A 148 4.67 1.20 -4.89
CA PHE A 148 4.73 0.53 -3.59
C PHE A 148 5.21 1.50 -2.51
N GLN A 149 4.57 1.45 -1.34
CA GLN A 149 4.81 2.38 -0.24
C GLN A 149 5.55 1.71 0.91
N ILE A 150 6.34 2.48 1.65
CA ILE A 150 6.94 2.06 2.93
C ILE A 150 6.89 3.24 3.90
N HIS A 151 6.79 2.97 5.20
CA HIS A 151 7.19 3.96 6.21
C HIS A 151 8.71 4.16 6.19
N VAL A 152 9.18 5.26 6.78
CA VAL A 152 10.62 5.60 6.84
C VAL A 152 11.45 4.53 7.58
N GLY A 153 10.87 3.89 8.60
CA GLY A 153 11.44 2.75 9.32
C GLY A 153 11.62 3.02 10.81
N GLY A 154 12.81 2.73 11.36
CA GLY A 154 13.10 2.89 12.79
C GLY A 154 13.85 4.18 13.13
N VAL A 155 13.71 4.68 14.36
CA VAL A 155 14.46 5.85 14.86
C VAL A 155 15.88 5.48 15.32
N TYR A 156 16.11 4.28 15.84
CA TYR A 156 17.43 3.76 16.26
C TYR A 156 18.25 4.70 17.18
N GLY A 157 17.57 5.46 18.04
CA GLY A 157 18.18 6.34 19.05
C GLY A 157 18.28 7.82 18.65
N ASP A 158 18.33 8.14 17.36
CA ASP A 158 18.27 9.53 16.87
C ASP A 158 17.51 9.62 15.53
N LYS A 159 16.48 10.47 15.50
CA LYS A 159 15.61 10.62 14.32
C LYS A 159 16.37 11.25 13.16
N GLN A 160 17.19 12.27 13.40
CA GLN A 160 17.88 12.98 12.32
C GLN A 160 18.83 12.05 11.56
N SER A 161 19.68 11.33 12.29
CA SER A 161 20.56 10.29 11.75
C SER A 161 19.78 9.16 11.03
N ALA A 162 18.54 8.87 11.44
CA ALA A 162 17.70 7.87 10.79
C ALA A 162 17.11 8.36 9.45
N MET A 163 16.70 9.63 9.37
CA MET A 163 16.29 10.24 8.11
C MET A 163 17.48 10.39 7.15
N GLU A 164 18.65 10.77 7.66
CA GLU A 164 19.90 10.86 6.88
C GLU A 164 20.32 9.50 6.31
N ARG A 165 20.25 8.42 7.10
CA ARG A 165 20.46 7.04 6.58
C ARG A 165 19.46 6.66 5.50
N PHE A 166 18.18 7.03 5.65
CA PHE A 166 17.18 6.78 4.60
C PHE A 166 17.58 7.50 3.31
N VAL A 167 17.87 8.79 3.39
CA VAL A 167 18.27 9.65 2.26
C VAL A 167 19.53 9.13 1.57
N GLN A 168 20.56 8.75 2.34
CA GLN A 168 21.81 8.21 1.80
C GLN A 168 21.54 6.91 1.03
N ARG A 169 20.89 5.94 1.67
CA ARG A 169 20.68 4.60 1.08
C ARG A 169 19.66 4.60 -0.05
N TYR A 170 18.66 5.48 0.01
CA TYR A 170 17.80 5.78 -1.14
C TYR A 170 18.66 6.21 -2.33
N LYS A 171 19.57 7.18 -2.16
CA LYS A 171 20.45 7.66 -3.23
C LYS A 171 21.40 6.56 -3.72
N GLU A 172 22.14 5.92 -2.82
CA GLU A 172 23.30 5.08 -3.12
C GLU A 172 22.97 3.61 -3.44
N ASN A 173 21.97 3.00 -2.79
CA ASN A 173 21.74 1.56 -2.88
C ASN A 173 20.52 1.17 -3.71
N LEU A 174 19.45 1.96 -3.73
CA LEU A 174 18.21 1.59 -4.44
C LEU A 174 18.37 1.71 -5.97
N SER A 175 17.94 0.69 -6.70
CA SER A 175 17.95 0.70 -8.16
C SER A 175 16.95 1.72 -8.74
N GLN A 176 17.09 2.05 -10.02
CA GLN A 176 16.11 2.89 -10.70
C GLN A 176 14.76 2.17 -10.90
N ARG A 177 14.74 0.83 -10.89
CA ARG A 177 13.50 0.03 -10.90
C ARG A 177 12.71 0.28 -9.61
N ILE A 178 13.40 0.23 -8.47
CA ILE A 178 12.81 0.58 -7.17
C ILE A 178 12.37 2.04 -7.15
N LYS A 179 13.27 2.99 -7.43
CA LYS A 179 13.00 4.45 -7.36
C LYS A 179 11.82 4.91 -8.22
N LYS A 180 11.58 4.26 -9.36
CA LYS A 180 10.44 4.50 -10.26
C LYS A 180 9.08 4.25 -9.58
N HIS A 181 9.00 3.26 -8.69
CA HIS A 181 7.76 2.78 -8.08
C HIS A 181 7.66 3.03 -6.57
N LEU A 182 8.77 3.35 -5.89
CA LEU A 182 8.80 3.59 -4.45
C LEU A 182 8.21 4.96 -4.08
N VAL A 183 7.34 4.97 -3.07
CA VAL A 183 6.90 6.16 -2.31
C VAL A 183 7.12 5.94 -0.82
N ILE A 184 7.23 7.02 -0.04
CA ILE A 184 7.22 6.94 1.44
C ILE A 184 5.88 7.36 2.00
N GLU A 185 5.56 6.93 3.22
CA GLU A 185 4.31 7.24 3.90
C GLU A 185 4.60 7.81 5.31
N ASN A 186 3.79 8.78 5.74
CA ASN A 186 3.79 9.26 7.13
C ASN A 186 3.17 8.21 8.06
N ASP A 187 3.77 8.00 9.24
CA ASP A 187 3.31 7.03 10.23
C ASP A 187 2.72 7.71 11.49
N ASP A 188 2.16 6.91 12.40
CA ASP A 188 1.38 7.34 13.56
C ASP A 188 2.20 7.52 14.87
N HIS A 189 3.51 7.22 14.87
CA HIS A 189 4.32 7.17 16.12
C HIS A 189 5.75 7.78 16.02
N LEU A 190 6.39 7.74 14.85
CA LEU A 190 7.83 7.97 14.65
C LEU A 190 8.12 9.07 13.60
N PHE A 191 7.56 8.96 12.39
CA PHE A 191 7.85 9.86 11.27
C PHE A 191 6.56 10.49 10.72
N SER A 192 6.34 11.74 11.11
CA SER A 192 5.22 12.59 10.67
C SER A 192 5.38 13.04 9.22
N LEU A 193 4.33 13.66 8.66
CA LEU A 193 4.41 14.28 7.33
C LEU A 193 5.55 15.30 7.23
N GLU A 194 5.89 16.03 8.29
CA GLU A 194 7.02 16.97 8.28
C GLU A 194 8.37 16.26 8.12
N ASP A 195 8.54 15.10 8.78
CA ASP A 195 9.72 14.25 8.64
C ASP A 195 9.83 13.67 7.21
N CYS A 196 8.70 13.21 6.65
CA CYS A 196 8.63 12.74 5.27
C CYS A 196 8.91 13.86 4.25
N MET A 197 8.40 15.07 4.48
CA MET A 197 8.68 16.25 3.64
C MET A 197 10.15 16.65 3.69
N TRP A 198 10.82 16.51 4.85
CA TRP A 198 12.27 16.69 4.94
C TRP A 198 13.01 15.67 4.04
N ILE A 199 12.66 14.38 4.14
CA ILE A 199 13.24 13.32 3.30
C ILE A 199 13.00 13.59 1.80
N HIS A 200 11.78 13.96 1.42
CA HIS A 200 11.45 14.34 0.03
C HIS A 200 12.37 15.45 -0.48
N ASN A 201 12.53 16.53 0.28
CA ASN A 201 13.40 17.65 -0.08
C ASN A 201 14.87 17.24 -0.26
N GLN A 202 15.31 16.14 0.36
CA GLN A 202 16.68 15.62 0.19
C GLN A 202 16.86 14.65 -0.98
N CYS A 203 15.85 13.85 -1.36
CA CYS A 203 16.02 12.77 -2.37
C CYS A 203 14.94 12.65 -3.45
N GLY A 204 13.85 13.42 -3.40
CA GLY A 204 12.81 13.49 -4.43
C GLY A 204 11.82 12.30 -4.47
N VAL A 205 11.80 11.46 -3.43
CA VAL A 205 10.83 10.37 -3.28
C VAL A 205 9.42 10.91 -3.01
N PRO A 206 8.37 10.52 -3.75
CA PRO A 206 7.01 11.01 -3.47
C PRO A 206 6.49 10.52 -2.12
N ILE A 207 5.56 11.28 -1.54
CA ILE A 207 4.92 10.97 -0.27
C ILE A 207 3.47 10.55 -0.52
N LEU A 208 3.14 9.32 -0.17
CA LEU A 208 1.76 8.88 0.03
C LEU A 208 1.27 9.43 1.37
N PHE A 209 0.10 10.06 1.36
CA PHE A 209 -0.48 10.65 2.57
C PHE A 209 -1.48 9.68 3.20
N ASP A 210 -1.24 9.25 4.44
CA ASP A 210 -2.28 8.57 5.25
C ASP A 210 -2.95 9.58 6.21
N THR A 211 -4.27 9.64 6.14
CA THR A 211 -5.07 10.63 6.89
C THR A 211 -5.19 10.31 8.38
N LEU A 212 -5.17 9.04 8.77
CA LEU A 212 -5.28 8.60 10.16
C LEU A 212 -3.95 8.74 10.89
N HIS A 213 -2.84 8.36 10.24
CA HIS A 213 -1.49 8.59 10.72
C HIS A 213 -1.23 10.09 10.94
N HIS A 214 -1.75 10.97 10.07
CA HIS A 214 -1.72 12.42 10.30
C HIS A 214 -2.64 12.87 11.46
N GLU A 215 -3.83 12.29 11.64
CA GLU A 215 -4.65 12.47 12.85
C GLU A 215 -3.96 11.93 14.13
N CYS A 216 -2.94 11.08 14.01
CA CYS A 216 -2.14 10.56 15.12
C CYS A 216 -0.90 11.42 15.42
N LEU A 217 -0.12 11.81 14.41
CA LEU A 217 1.21 12.40 14.54
C LEU A 217 1.40 13.68 13.71
N ASN A 218 0.63 14.72 14.04
CA ASN A 218 0.71 16.04 13.42
C ASN A 218 1.19 17.10 14.43
N HIS A 219 2.50 17.32 14.51
CA HIS A 219 3.09 18.37 15.35
C HIS A 219 2.82 19.79 14.82
N SER A 220 2.72 19.92 13.50
CA SER A 220 2.50 21.17 12.76
C SER A 220 1.08 21.76 12.89
N GLN A 221 0.13 21.02 13.48
CA GLN A 221 -1.30 21.37 13.57
C GLN A 221 -1.98 21.62 12.20
N GLU A 222 -1.42 21.08 11.12
CA GLU A 222 -1.96 21.23 9.77
C GLU A 222 -3.28 20.50 9.60
N THR A 223 -4.27 21.15 8.99
CA THR A 223 -5.50 20.49 8.54
C THR A 223 -5.19 19.43 7.48
N GLN A 224 -6.09 18.46 7.30
CA GLN A 224 -5.97 17.43 6.25
C GLN A 224 -5.84 18.07 4.85
N ARG A 225 -6.49 19.22 4.65
CA ARG A 225 -6.40 20.06 3.44
C ARG A 225 -4.95 20.53 3.17
N GLN A 226 -4.30 21.11 4.18
CA GLN A 226 -2.93 21.62 4.06
C GLN A 226 -1.91 20.49 3.91
N ALA A 227 -2.06 19.44 4.72
CA ALA A 227 -1.20 18.27 4.71
C ALA A 227 -1.24 17.54 3.36
N PHE A 228 -2.44 17.30 2.80
CA PHE A 228 -2.57 16.74 1.46
C PHE A 228 -1.99 17.64 0.38
N ALA A 229 -2.18 18.98 0.44
CA ALA A 229 -1.59 19.89 -0.54
C ALA A 229 -0.05 19.77 -0.57
N ARG A 230 0.60 19.70 0.60
CA ARG A 230 2.05 19.47 0.72
C ARG A 230 2.47 18.10 0.17
N ALA A 231 1.78 17.03 0.56
CA ALA A 231 2.09 15.68 0.10
C ALA A 231 1.89 15.52 -1.41
N ALA A 232 0.78 16.03 -1.96
CA ALA A 232 0.47 15.99 -3.39
C ALA A 232 1.52 16.71 -4.26
N ALA A 233 2.07 17.83 -3.77
CA ALA A 233 3.13 18.57 -4.47
C ALA A 233 4.43 17.77 -4.66
N THR A 234 4.60 16.63 -3.97
CA THR A 234 5.75 15.73 -4.15
C THR A 234 5.63 14.79 -5.36
N TRP A 235 4.45 14.70 -5.99
CA TRP A 235 4.17 13.82 -7.12
C TRP A 235 4.34 14.56 -8.45
N VAL A 236 5.17 14.02 -9.35
CA VAL A 236 5.36 14.57 -10.69
C VAL A 236 4.42 13.85 -11.64
N ARG A 237 3.33 14.50 -12.08
CA ARG A 237 2.21 13.85 -12.79
C ARG A 237 2.62 12.92 -13.93
N ASP A 238 3.54 13.36 -14.79
CA ASP A 238 3.99 12.60 -15.97
C ASP A 238 4.91 11.42 -15.62
N ARG A 239 5.45 11.38 -14.39
CA ARG A 239 6.30 10.30 -13.85
C ARG A 239 5.50 9.35 -12.98
N ASP A 240 4.69 9.89 -12.07
CA ASP A 240 4.10 9.18 -10.93
C ASP A 240 2.59 8.95 -11.05
N GLY A 241 1.96 9.55 -12.07
CA GLY A 241 0.51 9.68 -12.14
C GLY A 241 -0.01 10.71 -11.12
N ILE A 242 -1.29 10.59 -10.80
CA ILE A 242 -1.92 11.39 -9.72
C ILE A 242 -1.51 10.84 -8.34
N PRO A 243 -1.53 11.65 -7.27
CA PRO A 243 -1.29 11.16 -5.90
C PRO A 243 -2.09 9.91 -5.53
N MET A 244 -1.50 9.10 -4.66
CA MET A 244 -2.22 8.12 -3.83
C MET A 244 -2.39 8.70 -2.43
N ILE A 245 -3.51 8.39 -1.79
CA ILE A 245 -3.69 8.56 -0.34
C ILE A 245 -4.22 7.26 0.26
N ASP A 246 -3.90 7.04 1.53
CA ASP A 246 -4.53 6.00 2.34
C ASP A 246 -5.53 6.66 3.31
N TYR A 247 -6.67 6.00 3.49
CA TYR A 247 -7.71 6.40 4.41
C TYR A 247 -8.05 5.27 5.37
N SER A 248 -8.12 5.64 6.64
CA SER A 248 -8.66 4.85 7.73
C SER A 248 -9.32 5.79 8.74
N SER A 249 -10.00 5.23 9.73
CA SER A 249 -10.46 5.97 10.92
C SER A 249 -10.16 5.17 12.18
N GLN A 250 -9.99 5.89 13.29
CA GLN A 250 -9.76 5.30 14.61
C GLN A 250 -10.97 4.43 15.01
N THR A 251 -10.71 3.21 15.44
CA THR A 251 -11.75 2.31 15.97
C THR A 251 -12.37 2.86 17.27
N ASP A 252 -13.67 2.64 17.44
CA ASP A 252 -14.46 3.01 18.63
C ASP A 252 -14.24 2.05 19.82
N GLU A 253 -13.61 0.90 19.59
CA GLU A 253 -13.30 -0.11 20.60
C GLU A 253 -12.65 0.50 21.87
N MET A 254 -13.32 0.37 23.01
CA MET A 254 -12.88 0.98 24.27
C MET A 254 -11.46 0.53 24.68
N ASN A 255 -10.59 1.51 24.96
CA ASN A 255 -9.15 1.32 25.22
C ASN A 255 -8.34 0.77 24.03
N ALA A 256 -8.82 0.94 22.79
CA ALA A 256 -7.98 0.78 21.62
C ALA A 256 -6.74 1.69 21.69
N LYS A 257 -5.64 1.22 21.10
CA LYS A 257 -4.50 2.09 20.80
C LYS A 257 -4.91 3.13 19.76
N ARG A 258 -4.32 4.32 19.86
CA ARG A 258 -4.32 5.31 18.78
C ARG A 258 -3.69 4.68 17.53
N GLY A 259 -4.19 5.02 16.35
CA GLY A 259 -3.79 4.42 15.07
C GLY A 259 -4.44 3.07 14.78
N LYS A 260 -5.25 2.50 15.68
CA LYS A 260 -5.94 1.23 15.41
C LYS A 260 -7.15 1.45 14.49
N HIS A 261 -7.10 0.89 13.30
CA HIS A 261 -8.15 1.00 12.27
C HIS A 261 -9.49 0.43 12.74
N THR A 262 -10.57 1.07 12.33
CA THR A 262 -11.95 0.57 12.48
C THR A 262 -12.18 -0.78 11.80
N GLU A 263 -13.20 -1.53 12.24
CA GLU A 263 -13.66 -2.76 11.56
C GLU A 263 -14.35 -2.45 10.22
N HIS A 264 -15.16 -1.38 10.20
CA HIS A 264 -16.03 -0.97 9.11
C HIS A 264 -16.07 0.56 9.02
N VAL A 265 -16.35 1.12 7.85
CA VAL A 265 -16.23 2.56 7.60
C VAL A 265 -17.21 3.42 8.40
N ASP A 266 -16.68 4.51 8.96
CA ASP A 266 -17.47 5.67 9.34
C ASP A 266 -17.60 6.58 8.10
N ILE A 267 -18.81 6.64 7.54
CA ILE A 267 -19.12 7.42 6.32
C ILE A 267 -19.13 8.93 6.61
N GLU A 268 -19.55 9.37 7.80
CA GLU A 268 -19.52 10.78 8.17
C GLU A 268 -18.08 11.27 8.31
N HIS A 269 -17.20 10.43 8.87
CA HIS A 269 -15.76 10.64 8.90
C HIS A 269 -15.13 10.64 7.50
N PHE A 270 -15.51 9.70 6.63
CA PHE A 270 -15.00 9.64 5.26
C PHE A 270 -15.41 10.87 4.42
N GLU A 271 -16.66 11.33 4.55
CA GLU A 271 -17.09 12.60 3.96
C GLU A 271 -16.30 13.77 4.55
N ARG A 272 -16.20 13.89 5.88
CA ARG A 272 -15.51 14.98 6.59
C ARG A 272 -14.04 15.11 6.21
N ILE A 273 -13.34 14.00 6.01
CA ILE A 273 -11.92 13.97 5.67
C ILE A 273 -11.73 13.96 4.15
N VAL A 274 -11.96 12.82 3.50
CA VAL A 274 -11.56 12.60 2.10
C VAL A 274 -12.33 13.52 1.16
N CYS A 275 -13.62 13.70 1.39
CA CYS A 275 -14.46 14.47 0.47
C CYS A 275 -14.47 15.98 0.74
N LYS A 276 -14.59 16.40 2.01
CA LYS A 276 -14.78 17.81 2.40
C LYS A 276 -13.49 18.56 2.75
N GLN A 277 -12.35 17.88 2.95
CA GLN A 277 -11.05 18.52 3.18
C GLN A 277 -10.00 18.18 2.12
N VAL A 278 -9.95 16.95 1.61
CA VAL A 278 -8.89 16.49 0.70
C VAL A 278 -9.27 16.71 -0.78
N MET A 279 -10.46 16.28 -1.22
CA MET A 279 -10.93 16.38 -2.61
C MET A 279 -11.13 17.81 -3.12
N CYS A 280 -11.27 18.77 -2.23
CA CYS A 280 -11.45 20.19 -2.48
C CYS A 280 -10.15 21.01 -2.43
N VAL A 281 -8.97 20.37 -2.46
CA VAL A 281 -7.66 21.02 -2.60
C VAL A 281 -7.39 21.33 -4.08
N VAL A 282 -6.79 22.50 -4.35
CA VAL A 282 -6.38 22.97 -5.69
C VAL A 282 -4.86 23.06 -5.81
N ASP A 283 -4.32 22.91 -7.01
CA ASP A 283 -2.92 23.25 -7.30
C ASP A 283 -2.82 24.77 -7.48
N GLU A 284 -1.99 25.44 -6.67
CA GLU A 284 -1.80 26.89 -6.69
C GLU A 284 -1.26 27.41 -8.05
N LYS A 285 -0.69 26.53 -8.89
CA LYS A 285 -0.11 26.89 -10.19
C LYS A 285 -1.14 27.08 -11.30
N ASP A 286 -2.25 26.34 -11.27
CA ASP A 286 -3.25 26.33 -12.35
C ASP A 286 -4.71 26.52 -11.89
N GLY A 287 -4.94 26.50 -10.57
CA GLY A 287 -6.25 26.69 -9.95
C GLY A 287 -7.22 25.52 -10.11
N ASN A 288 -6.80 24.39 -10.69
CA ASN A 288 -7.64 23.20 -10.81
C ASN A 288 -7.53 22.34 -9.55
N TYR A 289 -8.60 21.60 -9.22
CA TYR A 289 -8.58 20.66 -8.10
C TYR A 289 -7.57 19.52 -8.33
N ILE A 290 -6.91 19.06 -7.26
CA ILE A 290 -5.90 17.99 -7.31
C ILE A 290 -6.61 16.62 -7.26
N PRO A 291 -6.63 15.84 -8.36
CA PRO A 291 -7.18 14.50 -8.34
C PRO A 291 -6.22 13.54 -7.61
N PHE A 292 -6.77 12.50 -6.98
CA PHE A 292 -6.01 11.41 -6.35
C PHE A 292 -6.76 10.08 -6.46
N ASP A 293 -6.09 8.98 -6.13
CA ASP A 293 -6.71 7.68 -5.85
C ASP A 293 -6.62 7.36 -4.36
N VAL A 294 -7.67 6.76 -3.79
CA VAL A 294 -7.77 6.47 -2.35
C VAL A 294 -7.82 4.97 -2.07
N MET A 295 -6.94 4.50 -1.18
CA MET A 295 -6.98 3.15 -0.61
C MET A 295 -7.72 3.19 0.74
N LEU A 296 -8.67 2.28 0.97
CA LEU A 296 -9.28 2.12 2.29
C LEU A 296 -8.56 1.03 3.09
N GLU A 297 -7.86 1.42 4.14
CA GLU A 297 -7.07 0.54 5.01
C GLU A 297 -7.90 -0.22 6.07
N ILE A 298 -9.23 -0.14 5.95
CA ILE A 298 -10.24 -0.66 6.89
C ILE A 298 -10.27 -2.20 6.90
N LYS A 299 -10.58 -2.85 8.04
CA LYS A 299 -10.39 -4.31 8.21
C LYS A 299 -11.30 -5.21 7.35
N ASP A 300 -12.54 -4.79 7.09
CA ASP A 300 -13.54 -5.56 6.32
C ASP A 300 -13.42 -5.43 4.79
N LYS A 301 -12.50 -4.57 4.32
CA LYS A 301 -12.01 -4.44 2.94
C LYS A 301 -13.05 -3.99 1.91
N GLU A 302 -13.53 -4.88 1.04
CA GLU A 302 -14.33 -4.47 -0.12
C GLU A 302 -15.66 -3.80 0.25
N LYS A 303 -16.22 -4.13 1.42
CA LYS A 303 -17.53 -3.64 1.86
C LYS A 303 -17.50 -2.14 2.11
N SER A 304 -16.63 -1.71 3.03
CA SER A 304 -16.32 -0.30 3.25
C SER A 304 -15.96 0.43 1.96
N ALA A 305 -15.23 -0.23 1.04
CA ALA A 305 -14.87 0.36 -0.25
C ALA A 305 -16.06 0.57 -1.19
N VAL A 306 -17.00 -0.38 -1.28
CA VAL A 306 -18.26 -0.22 -2.03
C VAL A 306 -19.11 0.90 -1.43
N GLU A 307 -19.23 0.97 -0.10
CA GLU A 307 -20.06 1.98 0.56
C GLU A 307 -19.48 3.40 0.38
N CYS A 308 -18.16 3.55 0.32
CA CYS A 308 -17.50 4.80 -0.03
C CYS A 308 -17.67 5.25 -1.50
N ILE A 309 -18.03 4.38 -2.45
CA ILE A 309 -18.18 4.76 -3.87
C ILE A 309 -19.23 5.87 -4.03
N VAL A 310 -20.36 5.79 -3.33
CA VAL A 310 -21.47 6.76 -3.47
C VAL A 310 -21.07 8.18 -3.02
N PRO A 311 -20.59 8.42 -1.78
CA PRO A 311 -20.12 9.75 -1.38
C PRO A 311 -18.91 10.19 -2.22
N PHE A 312 -17.94 9.31 -2.50
CA PHE A 312 -16.77 9.67 -3.30
C PHE A 312 -17.16 10.13 -4.70
N ALA A 313 -18.11 9.46 -5.37
CA ALA A 313 -18.61 9.87 -6.68
C ALA A 313 -19.38 11.20 -6.63
N LYS A 314 -20.21 11.43 -5.60
CA LYS A 314 -20.93 12.69 -5.37
C LYS A 314 -19.99 13.89 -5.30
N TYR A 315 -18.98 13.85 -4.42
CA TYR A 315 -18.03 14.96 -4.27
C TYR A 315 -17.03 15.03 -5.44
N ARG A 316 -16.74 13.91 -6.12
CA ARG A 316 -15.92 13.92 -7.34
C ARG A 316 -16.62 14.68 -8.45
N GLU A 317 -17.93 14.57 -8.59
CA GLU A 317 -18.66 15.40 -9.57
C GLU A 317 -18.68 16.88 -9.16
N LEU A 318 -18.87 17.17 -7.86
CA LEU A 318 -18.88 18.54 -7.32
C LEU A 318 -17.56 19.31 -7.56
N TYR A 319 -16.41 18.65 -7.38
CA TYR A 319 -15.09 19.30 -7.49
C TYR A 319 -14.32 18.96 -8.78
N HIS A 320 -14.55 17.80 -9.39
CA HIS A 320 -13.78 17.30 -10.56
C HIS A 320 -14.66 16.95 -11.78
N GLY A 321 -15.94 17.28 -11.76
CA GLY A 321 -16.86 17.07 -12.88
C GLY A 321 -16.52 17.95 -14.10
N PRO A 322 -17.12 17.67 -15.28
CA PRO A 322 -16.94 18.47 -16.50
C PRO A 322 -17.48 19.92 -16.38
N GLN A 323 -18.13 20.27 -15.27
CA GLN A 323 -18.66 21.59 -15.00
C GLN A 323 -17.62 22.54 -14.42
N ARG A 324 -16.94 23.31 -15.29
CA ARG A 324 -16.40 24.63 -14.93
C ARG A 324 -17.52 25.65 -14.71
N PHE A 325 -18.39 25.38 -13.75
CA PHE A 325 -19.16 26.44 -13.11
C PHE A 325 -18.27 27.03 -12.02
N LYS A 326 -18.24 28.36 -11.93
CA LYS A 326 -17.99 28.94 -10.61
C LYS A 326 -19.16 28.52 -9.74
N LEU A 327 -18.88 27.81 -8.66
CA LEU A 327 -19.84 27.69 -7.56
C LEU A 327 -19.85 29.03 -6.84
N GLU A 328 -20.62 30.00 -7.37
CA GLU A 328 -20.98 31.23 -6.65
C GLU A 328 -22.07 30.90 -5.62
N PHE A 329 -21.72 30.02 -4.68
CA PHE A 329 -22.49 29.66 -3.50
C PHE A 329 -21.62 29.93 -2.26
N THR A 330 -22.20 30.56 -1.24
CA THR A 330 -21.48 30.84 0.02
C THR A 330 -21.43 29.62 0.94
N GLU A 331 -20.60 29.67 1.99
CA GLU A 331 -20.56 28.60 2.99
C GLU A 331 -21.90 28.44 3.71
N GLU A 332 -22.70 29.50 3.85
CA GLU A 332 -24.06 29.42 4.40
C GLU A 332 -25.03 28.66 3.48
N GLU A 333 -24.94 28.82 2.16
CA GLU A 333 -25.81 28.14 1.20
C GLU A 333 -25.53 26.64 1.13
N ILE A 334 -24.24 26.26 1.17
CA ILE A 334 -23.80 24.86 1.24
C ILE A 334 -24.30 24.22 2.55
N GLN A 335 -24.25 24.93 3.68
CA GLN A 335 -24.77 24.42 4.96
C GLN A 335 -26.30 24.27 4.95
N ALA A 336 -27.03 25.23 4.37
CA ALA A 336 -28.49 25.17 4.30
C ALA A 336 -29.00 23.96 3.50
N GLU A 337 -28.31 23.55 2.43
CA GLU A 337 -28.67 22.37 1.64
C GLU A 337 -28.30 21.05 2.35
N ILE A 338 -27.24 21.03 3.16
CA ILE A 338 -26.93 19.91 4.07
C ILE A 338 -28.04 19.74 5.12
N ASP A 339 -28.47 20.84 5.76
CA ASP A 339 -29.52 20.83 6.79
C ASP A 339 -30.86 20.31 6.24
N GLU A 340 -31.22 20.68 5.00
CA GLU A 340 -32.45 20.22 4.34
C GLU A 340 -32.39 18.73 3.96
N ILE A 341 -31.21 18.21 3.58
CA ILE A 341 -30.99 16.77 3.34
C ILE A 341 -31.08 15.97 4.65
N GLU A 342 -30.46 16.43 5.74
CA GLU A 342 -30.59 15.80 7.05
C GLU A 342 -32.04 15.77 7.55
N LYS A 343 -32.77 16.87 7.35
CA LYS A 343 -34.19 16.99 7.68
C LYS A 343 -35.05 15.98 6.90
N GLN A 344 -34.75 15.73 5.62
CA GLN A 344 -35.41 14.67 4.85
C GLN A 344 -35.05 13.27 5.36
N ALA A 345 -33.79 13.00 5.70
CA ALA A 345 -33.37 11.73 6.30
C ALA A 345 -33.96 11.49 7.71
N ARG A 346 -34.31 12.54 8.45
CA ARG A 346 -35.06 12.48 9.73
C ARG A 346 -36.56 12.27 9.53
N ILE A 347 -37.10 12.54 8.33
CA ILE A 347 -38.49 12.22 7.96
C ILE A 347 -38.62 10.75 7.58
N SER A 348 -37.78 10.22 6.69
CA SER A 348 -37.84 8.80 6.29
C SER A 348 -37.67 7.84 7.47
N LYS A 349 -36.77 8.14 8.42
CA LYS A 349 -36.60 7.37 9.67
C LYS A 349 -37.82 7.38 10.61
N ARG A 350 -38.81 8.26 10.40
CA ARG A 350 -40.12 8.22 11.10
C ARG A 350 -41.12 7.31 10.40
N ASP A 351 -41.07 7.23 9.08
CA ASP A 351 -42.00 6.42 8.28
C ASP A 351 -41.72 4.91 8.44
N GLU A 352 -40.45 4.52 8.58
CA GLU A 352 -40.06 3.12 8.87
C GLU A 352 -40.49 2.65 10.28
N ASN A 353 -40.61 3.57 11.25
CA ASN A 353 -41.03 3.27 12.63
C ASN A 353 -42.55 3.36 12.82
N GLY A 354 -43.32 2.97 11.80
CA GLY A 354 -44.77 3.14 11.68
C GLY A 354 -45.65 2.30 12.63
N ILE A 355 -45.47 2.40 13.95
CA ILE A 355 -46.40 1.86 14.95
C ILE A 355 -46.93 2.98 15.85
N LYS A 356 -48.17 3.43 15.59
CA LYS A 356 -48.97 4.16 16.58
C LYS A 356 -49.54 3.16 17.59
N LEU A 357 -49.20 3.32 18.86
CA LEU A 357 -49.97 2.74 19.96
C LEU A 357 -51.01 3.76 20.43
N GLU A 358 -52.30 3.47 20.22
CA GLU A 358 -53.38 4.28 20.77
C GLU A 358 -53.69 3.91 22.24
N PRO A 359 -54.11 4.87 23.08
CA PRO A 359 -54.36 4.63 24.49
C PRO A 359 -55.69 3.92 24.75
N VAL A 360 -55.64 2.63 25.03
CA VAL A 360 -56.81 1.82 25.41
C VAL A 360 -57.33 2.21 26.80
N LYS A 361 -58.63 2.49 26.90
CA LYS A 361 -59.32 2.85 28.16
C LYS A 361 -60.07 1.65 28.76
N GLY A 362 -59.75 1.32 30.02
CA GLY A 362 -60.70 0.90 31.06
C GLY A 362 -61.42 -0.46 30.98
N GLU A 363 -60.95 -1.41 31.79
CA GLU A 363 -61.74 -2.31 32.69
C GLU A 363 -62.81 -3.28 32.13
N PRO A 364 -63.37 -4.23 32.94
CA PRO A 364 -62.86 -4.90 34.15
C PRO A 364 -62.85 -6.46 34.03
N GLY A 365 -62.15 -7.19 34.93
CA GLY A 365 -62.31 -8.66 34.99
C GLY A 365 -61.36 -9.44 35.91
N ALA A 366 -61.76 -9.72 37.15
CA ALA A 366 -60.89 -10.31 38.18
C ALA A 366 -60.66 -11.84 38.09
N ARG A 367 -59.48 -12.29 38.56
CA ARG A 367 -59.36 -13.45 39.47
C ARG A 367 -58.18 -13.29 40.45
N LYS A 368 -58.20 -14.05 41.55
CA LYS A 368 -57.58 -13.68 42.84
C LYS A 368 -56.39 -14.58 43.27
N ARG A 369 -55.65 -14.06 44.28
CA ARG A 369 -54.74 -14.71 45.28
C ARG A 369 -53.24 -14.54 44.94
N LYS A 370 -52.36 -14.17 45.89
CA LYS A 370 -52.52 -13.88 47.35
C LYS A 370 -51.30 -13.11 47.89
N VAL A 371 -51.51 -12.13 48.80
CA VAL A 371 -50.79 -11.89 50.10
C VAL A 371 -49.24 -11.96 50.10
N LYS A 372 -48.44 -11.01 50.61
CA LYS A 372 -48.61 -9.74 51.38
C LYS A 372 -47.35 -8.88 51.06
N ASP A 373 -47.34 -7.56 50.92
CA ASP A 373 -47.73 -6.45 51.82
C ASP A 373 -47.02 -6.40 53.19
N GLU A 374 -45.96 -5.56 53.22
CA GLU A 374 -45.48 -4.63 54.28
C GLU A 374 -44.00 -4.26 53.95
N GLY A 375 -43.55 -3.01 53.84
CA GLY A 375 -44.20 -1.69 53.78
C GLY A 375 -43.13 -0.57 53.74
N ASP A 376 -43.32 0.45 52.91
CA ASP A 376 -43.54 1.87 53.24
C ASP A 376 -42.81 2.49 54.46
N GLU A 377 -42.35 3.76 54.45
CA GLU A 377 -42.37 4.82 53.42
C GLU A 377 -41.44 5.99 53.83
N GLN A 378 -41.05 6.86 52.87
CA GLN A 378 -40.76 8.32 53.07
C GLN A 378 -39.58 8.72 54.02
N SER A 379 -39.05 9.95 54.11
CA SER A 379 -39.09 11.21 53.33
C SER A 379 -37.84 12.09 53.65
N THR A 380 -37.68 13.25 52.98
CA THR A 380 -36.95 14.49 53.43
C THR A 380 -35.43 14.39 53.71
N GLU A 381 -34.55 15.13 53.02
CA GLU A 381 -34.13 16.54 53.30
C GLU A 381 -33.55 16.69 54.72
N GLU A 382 -32.29 17.09 54.96
CA GLU A 382 -31.61 18.35 54.59
C GLU A 382 -30.05 18.21 54.55
N VAL A 383 -29.33 19.33 54.45
CA VAL A 383 -27.85 19.44 54.42
C VAL A 383 -27.36 20.39 55.53
N GLU A 384 -26.47 19.96 56.42
CA GLU A 384 -25.45 20.84 57.04
C GLU A 384 -24.25 20.09 57.68
N GLU A 385 -23.33 20.81 58.33
CA GLU A 385 -21.92 20.44 58.48
C GLU A 385 -21.46 19.82 59.83
N SER A 386 -20.23 19.26 59.78
CA SER A 386 -19.19 19.43 60.83
C SER A 386 -19.31 18.57 62.13
N PRO A 387 -18.32 18.56 63.07
CA PRO A 387 -17.01 17.92 62.83
C PRO A 387 -16.38 17.17 64.06
N LYS A 388 -15.21 16.52 63.81
CA LYS A 388 -14.06 16.24 64.75
C LYS A 388 -13.81 14.80 65.26
N LYS A 389 -12.52 14.40 65.16
CA LYS A 389 -11.72 13.50 66.05
C LYS A 389 -11.97 11.96 65.91
N ARG A 390 -10.98 11.07 66.14
CA ARG A 390 -9.65 11.21 66.81
C ARG A 390 -8.62 10.13 66.40
N THR A 391 -7.32 10.45 66.55
CA THR A 391 -6.14 9.54 66.71
C THR A 391 -5.68 8.65 65.53
N ARG A 392 -4.39 8.29 65.36
CA ARG A 392 -3.16 8.54 66.17
C ARG A 392 -1.86 8.64 65.33
N LYS A 393 -0.79 9.16 65.97
CA LYS A 393 0.61 9.40 65.55
C LYS A 393 1.26 8.33 64.64
N VAL A 394 2.15 8.58 63.66
CA VAL A 394 3.29 9.54 63.46
C VAL A 394 4.67 9.05 63.94
N LYS A 395 5.57 8.75 62.98
CA LYS A 395 7.04 9.02 62.86
C LYS A 395 7.55 8.35 61.55
N LYS A 396 8.41 8.87 60.65
CA LYS A 396 9.52 9.88 60.64
C LYS A 396 10.77 9.42 61.42
N GLU A 397 12.02 9.55 60.99
CA GLU A 397 12.74 10.26 59.88
C GLU A 397 13.37 9.27 58.83
N VAL A 398 13.93 9.58 57.64
CA VAL A 398 14.55 10.76 56.94
C VAL A 398 16.06 10.98 57.19
N LYS A 399 16.79 11.30 56.10
CA LYS A 399 18.24 11.54 55.87
C LYS A 399 19.08 10.36 55.34
N ASP A 400 20.14 10.52 54.54
CA ASP A 400 20.70 11.51 53.56
C ASP A 400 22.25 11.38 53.57
N GLU A 401 22.93 11.95 52.57
CA GLU A 401 24.40 12.24 52.46
C GLU A 401 25.38 11.10 52.01
N GLU A 402 26.04 11.36 50.86
CA GLU A 402 27.44 11.12 50.37
C GLU A 402 28.32 9.96 50.95
N SER A 403 29.24 9.30 50.21
CA SER A 403 30.31 9.86 49.35
C SER A 403 31.15 8.82 48.54
N GLN A 404 31.75 9.30 47.43
CA GLN A 404 33.07 9.05 46.75
C GLN A 404 33.83 7.67 46.66
N GLU A 405 34.79 7.65 45.70
CA GLU A 405 36.01 6.80 45.48
C GLU A 405 36.01 5.45 44.68
N GLU A 406 36.41 5.56 43.39
CA GLU A 406 37.58 4.92 42.70
C GLU A 406 37.82 3.37 42.54
N ALA A 407 38.29 3.02 41.32
CA ALA A 407 39.39 2.09 40.96
C ALA A 407 39.31 0.52 40.96
N GLY A 408 38.52 -0.08 40.04
CA GLY A 408 38.86 -1.31 39.26
C GLY A 408 39.11 -2.66 40.01
N PRO A 409 39.69 -3.71 39.35
CA PRO A 409 39.87 -3.98 37.92
C PRO A 409 39.15 -5.28 37.43
N SER A 410 39.16 -5.57 36.11
CA SER A 410 38.76 -6.89 35.56
C SER A 410 39.79 -8.00 35.89
N PRO A 411 39.43 -9.29 36.02
CA PRO A 411 39.46 -10.17 34.81
C PRO A 411 38.65 -11.51 34.85
N LYS A 412 38.29 -12.04 33.66
CA LYS A 412 38.73 -13.37 33.12
C LYS A 412 37.89 -13.89 31.94
N LYS A 413 38.56 -14.28 30.85
CA LYS A 413 37.99 -15.05 29.74
C LYS A 413 37.79 -16.52 30.15
N LYS A 414 36.78 -17.20 29.58
CA LYS A 414 36.69 -18.69 29.56
C LYS A 414 36.61 -19.21 28.13
N THR A 415 37.76 -19.58 27.57
CA THR A 415 37.86 -20.36 26.32
C THR A 415 37.47 -21.82 26.59
N ARG A 416 36.51 -22.38 25.85
CA ARG A 416 36.15 -23.81 25.92
C ARG A 416 36.88 -24.57 24.81
N ARG A 417 37.70 -25.55 25.20
CA ARG A 417 38.55 -26.35 24.32
C ARG A 417 37.81 -27.63 23.90
N VAL A 418 37.68 -27.87 22.60
CA VAL A 418 37.16 -29.14 22.05
C VAL A 418 38.32 -30.13 21.94
N LYS A 419 38.10 -31.39 22.33
CA LYS A 419 39.02 -32.51 22.07
C LYS A 419 38.68 -33.14 20.72
N LYS A 420 39.71 -33.58 20.01
CA LYS A 420 39.65 -34.40 18.80
C LYS A 420 40.06 -35.82 19.20
N GLU A 421 39.27 -36.82 18.84
CA GLU A 421 39.70 -38.22 18.84
C GLU A 421 39.64 -38.74 17.41
N ILE A 422 40.45 -39.76 17.14
CA ILE A 422 40.74 -40.32 15.82
C ILE A 422 40.61 -41.84 15.99
N VAL A 423 39.93 -42.48 15.04
CA VAL A 423 40.11 -43.89 14.74
C VAL A 423 40.48 -43.96 13.27
N ASP A 424 41.48 -44.78 12.97
CA ASP A 424 42.12 -44.93 11.66
C ASP A 424 42.40 -46.42 11.49
N GLU A 425 41.90 -47.01 10.41
CA GLU A 425 42.23 -48.38 10.02
C GLU A 425 42.04 -48.49 8.50
N SER A 426 42.97 -49.15 7.83
CA SER A 426 43.09 -49.23 6.37
C SER A 426 43.42 -50.65 5.95
N VAL A 427 43.14 -51.01 4.69
CA VAL A 427 43.94 -51.90 3.82
C VAL A 427 43.25 -52.07 2.44
N GLU A 428 43.99 -51.63 1.41
CA GLU A 428 44.26 -52.22 0.09
C GLU A 428 43.15 -52.94 -0.74
N ASP A 429 42.96 -52.42 -1.96
CA ASP A 429 42.96 -53.06 -3.30
C ASP A 429 42.44 -54.49 -3.55
N GLU A 430 41.66 -54.64 -4.64
CA GLU A 430 42.03 -55.48 -5.81
C GLU A 430 41.34 -54.94 -7.10
N GLU A 431 41.94 -55.19 -8.27
CA GLU A 431 41.33 -54.99 -9.59
C GLU A 431 40.65 -56.28 -10.08
N GLU A 432 39.54 -56.19 -10.83
CA GLU A 432 39.40 -57.05 -12.01
C GLU A 432 38.54 -56.43 -13.12
N GLN A 433 38.89 -56.76 -14.37
CA GLN A 433 38.10 -56.48 -15.57
C GLN A 433 37.31 -57.73 -15.94
N THR A 434 36.12 -57.57 -16.54
CA THR A 434 35.67 -58.50 -17.59
C THR A 434 34.65 -57.83 -18.50
N ALA A 435 34.53 -58.33 -19.73
CA ALA A 435 33.73 -57.71 -20.79
C ALA A 435 32.72 -58.67 -21.40
N SER A 436 31.76 -58.10 -22.14
CA SER A 436 30.78 -58.79 -22.99
C SER A 436 29.64 -59.53 -22.24
N SER A 437 28.52 -59.91 -22.87
CA SER A 437 28.26 -59.93 -24.32
C SER A 437 26.83 -59.61 -24.74
N SER A 438 26.69 -59.46 -26.07
CA SER A 438 25.50 -59.55 -26.93
C SER A 438 24.29 -60.38 -26.40
N THR A 439 23.04 -60.08 -26.80
CA THR A 439 22.60 -60.45 -28.17
C THR A 439 21.35 -59.75 -28.74
N LYS A 440 21.54 -59.20 -29.94
CA LYS A 440 20.72 -59.41 -31.17
C LYS A 440 19.17 -59.40 -31.10
N SER A 441 18.63 -58.32 -31.67
CA SER A 441 17.70 -58.37 -32.84
C SER A 441 16.22 -58.76 -32.59
N ARG A 442 15.26 -58.53 -33.51
CA ARG A 442 15.36 -58.17 -34.94
C ARG A 442 14.12 -57.38 -35.43
N SER A 443 14.36 -56.55 -36.45
CA SER A 443 13.45 -55.96 -37.47
C SER A 443 12.09 -56.67 -37.76
N ARG A 444 11.10 -56.06 -38.43
CA ARG A 444 11.17 -55.59 -39.85
C ARG A 444 9.85 -54.96 -40.38
N LYS A 445 9.97 -53.92 -41.24
CA LYS A 445 9.10 -53.61 -42.44
C LYS A 445 7.59 -53.29 -42.20
N SER A 446 6.79 -52.71 -43.13
CA SER A 446 6.98 -51.94 -44.40
C SER A 446 5.62 -51.43 -44.96
N GLN A 447 5.44 -50.48 -45.91
CA GLN A 447 6.17 -49.33 -46.53
C GLN A 447 5.20 -48.67 -47.57
N LYS A 448 5.40 -47.38 -47.93
CA LYS A 448 4.72 -46.57 -49.02
C LYS A 448 3.32 -46.01 -48.66
N SER A 449 2.77 -44.97 -49.32
CA SER A 449 3.21 -44.09 -50.46
C SER A 449 2.97 -42.59 -50.11
N LYS A 450 3.54 -41.53 -50.73
CA LYS A 450 3.64 -41.06 -52.15
C LYS A 450 2.25 -40.81 -52.77
N VAL A 451 1.91 -39.70 -53.47
CA VAL A 451 2.62 -38.70 -54.36
C VAL A 451 1.97 -37.28 -54.16
N MET A 452 2.68 -36.12 -54.20
CA MET A 452 2.76 -35.01 -55.23
C MET A 452 1.42 -34.62 -55.92
N GLU A 453 1.14 -33.39 -56.41
CA GLU A 453 1.98 -32.30 -57.01
C GLU A 453 1.22 -30.92 -57.02
N GLU A 454 1.83 -29.81 -57.52
CA GLU A 454 1.24 -28.45 -57.74
C GLU A 454 1.03 -28.21 -59.28
N PRO A 455 0.70 -27.00 -59.87
CA PRO A 455 0.24 -25.67 -59.40
C PRO A 455 -0.98 -25.10 -60.23
N GLU A 456 -1.06 -23.78 -60.49
CA GLU A 456 -2.02 -22.99 -61.35
C GLU A 456 -3.46 -22.74 -60.77
N GLU A 457 -4.19 -21.61 -60.88
CA GLU A 457 -4.23 -20.34 -61.70
C GLU A 457 -5.26 -20.37 -62.88
N GLU A 458 -6.04 -19.34 -63.30
CA GLU A 458 -6.09 -17.85 -63.08
C GLU A 458 -7.55 -17.28 -63.30
N THR A 459 -7.77 -15.94 -63.40
CA THR A 459 -8.99 -15.14 -63.79
C THR A 459 -10.17 -15.00 -62.78
N ALA A 460 -11.09 -14.01 -62.76
CA ALA A 460 -11.29 -12.58 -63.17
C ALA A 460 -12.84 -12.31 -63.14
N ASP A 461 -13.47 -11.13 -62.96
CA ASP A 461 -13.08 -9.78 -62.46
C ASP A 461 -14.13 -9.31 -61.38
N GLU A 462 -15.04 -8.30 -61.43
CA GLU A 462 -15.37 -7.17 -62.32
C GLU A 462 -16.15 -6.03 -61.56
N SER A 463 -15.67 -4.76 -61.60
CA SER A 463 -16.38 -3.49 -61.22
C SER A 463 -16.74 -3.22 -59.72
N SER A 464 -16.84 -1.98 -59.17
CA SER A 464 -16.71 -0.60 -59.71
C SER A 464 -16.19 0.43 -58.66
N GLU A 465 -15.73 1.58 -59.16
CA GLU A 465 -15.42 2.93 -58.60
C GLU A 465 -16.09 3.37 -57.26
N ASP A 466 -15.51 4.24 -56.40
CA ASP A 466 -14.99 5.61 -56.65
C ASP A 466 -13.73 6.04 -55.83
N GLU A 467 -13.04 7.12 -56.25
CA GLU A 467 -11.89 7.75 -55.57
C GLU A 467 -12.22 8.98 -54.70
N VAL A 468 -11.48 9.22 -53.60
CA VAL A 468 -11.19 10.57 -53.06
C VAL A 468 -9.76 10.65 -52.47
N LEU A 469 -9.03 11.73 -52.75
CA LEU A 469 -7.62 11.99 -52.36
C LEU A 469 -7.48 13.46 -51.84
N MET A 470 -6.44 13.94 -51.15
CA MET A 470 -5.10 13.44 -50.72
C MET A 470 -4.95 13.70 -49.18
N ASP A 471 -3.81 13.70 -48.47
CA ASP A 471 -2.36 13.54 -48.72
C ASP A 471 -1.67 13.00 -47.43
N THR A 472 -0.39 12.62 -47.49
CA THR A 472 0.47 12.40 -46.29
C THR A 472 1.91 12.92 -46.48
N PRO A 473 2.49 13.64 -45.50
CA PRO A 473 3.82 14.24 -45.66
C PRO A 473 4.96 13.21 -45.60
N LYS A 474 5.92 13.34 -46.52
CA LYS A 474 6.98 12.35 -46.75
C LYS A 474 8.16 12.48 -45.78
N ARG A 475 8.67 11.33 -45.35
CA ARG A 475 9.94 11.15 -44.61
C ARG A 475 11.14 11.43 -45.52
N VAL A 476 12.05 12.31 -45.10
CA VAL A 476 13.32 12.60 -45.81
C VAL A 476 14.50 11.98 -45.07
N THR A 477 15.47 11.45 -45.81
CA THR A 477 16.74 10.91 -45.30
C THR A 477 17.92 11.64 -45.94
N ARG A 478 19.01 11.85 -45.18
CA ARG A 478 20.39 12.01 -45.68
C ARG A 478 21.42 11.91 -44.56
N SER A 479 22.71 11.81 -44.93
CA SER A 479 23.75 11.25 -44.06
C SER A 479 25.13 11.93 -44.20
N ALA A 480 25.86 11.90 -43.07
CA ALA A 480 27.33 11.85 -42.92
C ALA A 480 28.24 13.09 -43.19
N SER A 481 29.28 13.18 -42.32
CA SER A 481 30.55 13.94 -42.44
C SER A 481 30.47 15.49 -42.36
N GLN A 482 31.45 16.22 -41.79
CA GLN A 482 32.90 15.94 -41.58
C GLN A 482 33.51 16.68 -40.34
N LYS A 483 34.85 16.83 -40.21
CA LYS A 483 35.58 17.30 -38.99
C LYS A 483 36.20 18.72 -39.08
N ALA A 484 36.12 19.49 -37.99
CA ALA A 484 37.13 20.44 -37.44
C ALA A 484 36.74 20.72 -35.96
N LYS A 485 37.57 20.81 -34.90
CA LYS A 485 38.96 21.24 -34.63
C LYS A 485 39.11 22.78 -34.47
N GLY A 486 39.30 23.26 -33.23
CA GLY A 486 39.58 24.67 -32.89
C GLY A 486 39.29 25.05 -31.43
N ASP A 487 40.30 24.94 -30.57
CA ASP A 487 40.75 25.83 -29.47
C ASP A 487 39.75 26.87 -28.88
N LEU A 488 39.45 26.80 -27.57
CA LEU A 488 40.01 27.66 -26.49
C LEU A 488 39.78 29.18 -26.68
N ASP A 489 39.03 29.80 -25.76
CA ASP A 489 39.69 30.61 -24.70
C ASP A 489 38.78 30.87 -23.48
N VAL A 490 39.35 31.49 -22.43
CA VAL A 490 38.75 31.82 -21.13
C VAL A 490 38.48 33.32 -21.00
N VAL A 491 37.41 33.74 -20.29
CA VAL A 491 37.41 34.98 -19.47
C VAL A 491 36.33 34.91 -18.37
N LYS A 492 36.61 35.53 -17.21
CA LYS A 492 35.67 35.75 -16.10
C LYS A 492 35.30 37.23 -16.00
N ASN A 493 34.13 37.55 -15.43
CA ASN A 493 33.86 38.67 -14.49
C ASN A 493 32.43 38.44 -13.92
N HIS A 494 32.14 38.36 -12.62
CA HIS A 494 32.32 39.26 -11.45
C HIS A 494 31.28 40.40 -11.32
N HIS A 495 30.89 40.62 -10.04
CA HIS A 495 29.99 41.59 -9.36
C HIS A 495 29.66 42.92 -10.08
N GLU A 496 28.58 43.65 -9.78
CA GLU A 496 27.94 44.00 -8.48
C GLU A 496 26.39 43.98 -8.59
N VAL A 497 25.53 43.88 -7.57
CA VAL A 497 25.41 44.51 -6.22
C VAL A 497 25.09 46.03 -6.27
N VAL A 498 23.80 46.37 -6.26
CA VAL A 498 23.30 47.71 -5.88
C VAL A 498 22.13 47.53 -4.91
N LYS A 499 22.02 48.44 -3.95
CA LYS A 499 20.96 48.56 -2.93
C LYS A 499 20.73 50.05 -2.66
N GLN A 500 19.59 50.41 -2.06
CA GLN A 500 19.16 51.78 -1.71
C GLN A 500 18.84 52.66 -2.95
N GLU A 501 17.98 53.68 -2.88
CA GLU A 501 16.87 54.01 -1.94
C GLU A 501 15.96 55.03 -2.65
N ASP A 502 14.63 54.92 -2.46
CA ASP A 502 13.61 55.99 -2.45
C ASP A 502 12.23 55.38 -2.11
#